data_AF-A0A932RCY7-F1
#
_entry.id   AF-A0A932RCY7-F1
#
_cell.length_a   1.000
_cell.length_b   1.000
_cell.length_c   1.000
_cell.angle_alpha   90.00
_cell.angle_beta   90.00
_cell.angle_gamma   90.00
#
_symmetry.space_group_name_H-M   'P 1'
#
loop_
_entity.id
_entity.type
_entity.pdbx_description
1 polymer ?
#
loop_
_entity_poly.entity_id
_entity_poly.type
_entity_poly.pdbx_seq_one_letter_code
_entity_poly.pdbx_strand_id
1 'polypeptide(L)' 'ALGLSLGGPTGYAMNPARDFGPRMAHAILPINGKGNSDWGYALVPIIGPLIAGGIGAAIIKLVGIQ' A
#
# COMPACT_ATOMS: atom_id res chain seq x y z
N ALA A 1 -13.88 -8.07 4.44
CA ALA A 1 -14.34 -7.94 3.04
C ALA A 1 -13.45 -7.05 2.17
N LEU A 2 -12.78 -6.01 2.68
CA LEU A 2 -12.10 -5.00 1.85
C LEU A 2 -11.15 -5.54 0.76
N GLY A 3 -10.32 -6.54 1.02
CA GLY A 3 -9.45 -7.13 -0.01
C GLY A 3 -10.21 -7.88 -1.11
N LEU A 4 -11.29 -8.57 -0.76
CA LEU A 4 -12.17 -9.24 -1.72
C LEU A 4 -13.02 -8.24 -2.50
N SER A 5 -13.43 -7.14 -1.87
CA SER A 5 -14.34 -6.14 -2.43
C SER A 5 -13.64 -5.04 -3.23
N LEU A 6 -12.41 -4.67 -2.87
CA LEU A 6 -11.66 -3.54 -3.42
C LEU A 6 -10.23 -3.90 -3.87
N GLY A 7 -9.84 -5.17 -3.79
CA GLY A 7 -8.47 -5.59 -4.11
C GLY A 7 -8.15 -5.66 -5.60
N GLY A 8 -9.16 -5.70 -6.49
CA GLY A 8 -8.93 -5.86 -7.94
C GLY A 8 -7.99 -4.81 -8.54
N PRO A 9 -8.26 -3.50 -8.39
CA PRO A 9 -7.46 -2.47 -9.06
C PRO A 9 -6.02 -2.30 -8.55
N THR A 10 -5.75 -2.58 -7.26
CA THR A 10 -4.47 -2.22 -6.60
C THR A 10 -3.92 -3.28 -5.65
N GLY A 11 -4.51 -4.48 -5.60
CA GLY A 11 -4.03 -5.58 -4.76
C GLY A 11 -4.19 -5.37 -3.25
N TYR A 12 -5.03 -4.41 -2.82
CA TYR A 12 -5.22 -4.07 -1.40
C TYR A 12 -3.92 -3.59 -0.73
N ALA A 13 -3.18 -2.70 -1.39
CA ALA A 13 -1.87 -2.20 -0.92
C ALA A 13 -1.95 -1.13 0.20
N MET A 14 -2.90 -1.25 1.12
CA MET A 14 -3.18 -0.23 2.15
C MET A 14 -2.15 -0.15 3.30
N ASN A 15 -1.05 -0.89 3.23
CA ASN A 15 -0.01 -0.83 4.25
C ASN A 15 1.34 -0.60 3.56
N PRO A 16 2.00 0.54 3.83
CA PRO A 16 3.29 0.87 3.23
C PRO A 16 4.35 -0.23 3.45
N ALA A 17 4.42 -0.83 4.64
CA ALA A 17 5.39 -1.89 4.93
C ALA A 17 5.07 -3.19 4.18
N ARG A 18 3.78 -3.48 3.97
CA ARG A 18 3.28 -4.66 3.24
C ARG A 18 3.58 -4.59 1.74
N ASP A 19 3.82 -3.39 1.21
CA ASP A 19 4.26 -3.17 -0.17
C ASP A 19 5.79 -3.01 -0.27
N PHE A 20 6.37 -2.10 0.50
CA PHE A 20 7.77 -1.69 0.37
C PHE A 20 8.78 -2.81 0.67
N GLY A 21 8.55 -3.59 1.74
CA GLY A 21 9.45 -4.68 2.12
C GLY A 21 9.63 -5.72 1.00
N PRO A 22 8.53 -6.34 0.51
CA PRO A 22 8.58 -7.24 -0.64
C PRO A 22 9.18 -6.62 -1.91
N ARG A 23 8.91 -5.33 -2.17
CA ARG A 23 9.48 -4.62 -3.33
C ARG A 23 10.99 -4.47 -3.24
N MET A 24 11.51 -4.15 -2.05
CA MET A 24 12.95 -4.06 -1.82
C MET A 24 13.63 -5.42 -1.94
N ALA A 25 13.01 -6.47 -1.40
CA ALA A 25 13.49 -7.83 -1.60
C ALA A 25 13.54 -8.19 -3.09
N HIS A 26 12.49 -7.89 -3.86
CA HIS A 26 12.46 -8.11 -5.31
C HIS A 26 13.58 -7.33 -6.05
N ALA A 27 13.86 -6.09 -5.63
CA ALA A 27 14.90 -5.28 -6.24
C ALA A 27 16.32 -5.84 -5.98
N ILE A 28 16.60 -6.29 -4.76
CA ILE A 28 17.95 -6.67 -4.33
C ILE A 28 18.26 -8.14 -4.64
N LEU A 29 17.29 -9.05 -4.46
CA LEU A 29 17.55 -10.48 -4.58
C LEU A 29 17.81 -10.89 -6.04
N PRO A 30 18.75 -11.84 -6.27
CA PRO A 30 18.98 -12.42 -7.58
C PRO A 30 17.86 -13.43 -7.91
N ILE A 31 16.80 -12.95 -8.55
CA ILE A 31 15.66 -13.77 -8.97
C ILE A 31 15.76 -13.96 -10.49
N ASN A 32 15.85 -15.23 -10.93
CA ASN A 32 15.95 -15.56 -12.35
C ASN A 32 14.66 -15.13 -13.08
N GLY A 33 14.81 -14.46 -14.23
CA GLY A 33 13.67 -13.99 -15.03
C GLY A 33 12.87 -12.84 -14.40
N LYS A 34 13.40 -12.15 -13.36
CA LYS A 34 12.67 -11.05 -12.72
C LYS A 34 12.47 -9.85 -13.65
N GLY A 35 11.29 -9.24 -13.56
CA GLY A 35 10.97 -7.99 -14.26
C GLY A 35 11.44 -6.74 -13.52
N ASN A 36 10.91 -5.58 -13.90
CA ASN A 36 11.13 -4.33 -13.19
C ASN A 36 10.42 -4.35 -11.82
N SER A 37 10.97 -3.68 -10.81
CA SER A 37 10.35 -3.55 -9.47
C SER A 37 9.28 -2.45 -9.40
N ASP A 38 8.97 -1.82 -10.54
CA ASP A 38 7.91 -0.81 -10.72
C ASP A 38 8.00 0.35 -9.70
N TRP A 39 9.19 0.96 -9.61
CA TRP A 39 9.44 2.07 -8.70
C TRP A 39 8.58 3.31 -9.00
N GLY A 40 8.09 3.46 -10.23
CA GLY A 40 7.16 4.52 -10.61
C GLY A 40 5.83 4.41 -9.85
N TYR A 41 5.34 3.19 -9.60
CA TYR A 41 4.13 2.96 -8.82
C TYR A 41 4.37 2.97 -7.30
N ALA A 42 5.61 2.81 -6.83
CA ALA A 42 5.93 2.58 -5.41
C ALA A 42 5.44 3.68 -4.45
N LEU A 43 5.28 4.92 -4.93
CA LEU A 43 4.74 6.01 -4.10
C LEU A 43 3.25 5.85 -3.78
N VAL A 44 2.47 5.22 -4.65
CA VAL A 44 1.02 5.05 -4.46
C VAL A 44 0.70 4.25 -3.19
N PRO A 45 1.24 3.03 -2.98
CA PRO A 45 0.99 2.24 -1.77
C PRO A 45 1.73 2.73 -0.52
N ILE A 46 2.62 3.72 -0.65
CA ILE A 46 3.30 4.35 0.50
C ILE A 46 2.54 5.59 0.95
N ILE A 47 2.39 6.58 0.08
CA ILE A 47 1.81 7.89 0.42
C ILE A 47 0.28 7.80 0.52
N GLY A 48 -0.37 7.06 -0.39
CA GLY A 48 -1.83 6.92 -0.41
C GLY A 48 -2.39 6.45 0.93
N PRO A 49 -1.90 5.33 1.50
CA PRO A 49 -2.40 4.84 2.77
C PRO A 49 -2.05 5.72 3.97
N LEU A 50 -0.91 6.41 3.97
CA LEU A 50 -0.56 7.34 5.05
C LEU A 50 -1.54 8.52 5.08
N ILE A 51 -1.84 9.12 3.92
CA ILE A 51 -2.81 10.20 3.80
C ILE A 51 -4.21 9.69 4.17
N ALA A 52 -4.64 8.56 3.61
CA ALA A 52 -5.96 8.00 3.87
C ALA A 52 -6.14 7.60 5.35
N GLY A 53 -5.10 7.05 5.98
CA GLY A 53 -5.09 6.75 7.41
C GLY A 53 -5.25 8.00 8.27
N GLY A 54 -4.54 9.08 7.93
CA GLY A 54 -4.69 10.38 8.59
C GLY A 54 -6.09 10.98 8.43
N ILE A 55 -6.63 10.96 7.21
CA ILE A 55 -8.01 11.41 6.93
C ILE A 55 -9.03 10.57 7.70
N GLY A 56 -8.89 9.24 7.67
CA GLY A 56 -9.77 8.33 8.41
C GLY A 56 -9.76 8.61 9.91
N ALA A 57 -8.58 8.80 10.50
CA ALA A 57 -8.45 9.17 11.91
C ALA A 57 -9.13 10.52 12.22
N ALA A 58 -8.96 11.51 11.35
CA ALA A 58 -9.62 12.81 11.50
C ALA A 58 -11.15 12.69 11.43
N ILE A 59 -11.69 11.89 10.50
CA ILE A 59 -13.14 11.66 10.38
C ILE A 59 -13.68 10.99 11.64
N ILE A 60 -13.03 9.93 12.14
CA ILE A 60 -13.45 9.24 13.37
C ILE A 60 -13.53 10.25 14.53
N LYS A 61 -12.55 11.15 14.64
CA LYS A 61 -12.53 12.21 15.65
C LYS A 61 -13.66 13.22 15.48
N LEU A 62 -13.91 13.67 14.26
CA LEU A 62 -14.93 14.68 13.98
C LEU A 62 -16.36 14.17 14.19
N VAL A 63 -16.60 12.87 13.96
CA VAL A 63 -17.92 12.25 14.14
C VAL A 63 -18.14 11.77 15.58
N GLY A 64 -17.14 11.87 16.46
CA GLY A 64 -17.25 11.50 17.87
C GLY A 64 -17.33 9.98 18.10
N ILE A 65 -16.71 9.19 17.21
CA ILE A 65 -16.66 7.71 17.29
C ILE A 65 -15.50 7.25 18.21
N GLN A 66 -14.96 8.16 19.02
CA GLN A 66 -13.82 7.94 19.92
C GLN A 66 -14.07 8.64 21.25
#